data_AF-A0AAU9MU22-F1
#
_entry.id   AF-A0AAU9MU22-F1
#
_cell.length_a   1.000
_cell.length_b   1.000
_cell.length_c   1.000
_cell.angle_alpha   90.00
_cell.angle_beta   90.00
_cell.angle_gamma   90.00
#
_symmetry.space_group_name_H-M   'P 1'
#
loop_
_entity.id
_entity.type
_entity.pdbx_description
1 polymer ?
#
loop_
_entity_poly.entity_id
_entity_poly.type
_entity_poly.pdbx_seq_one_letter_code
_entity_poly.pdbx_strand_id
1 'polypeptide(L)'
;EPYYLHNFVQSTFNAFSAEKIKGSILVVSGDGRYYSKDAIQIIIKMTDANGARRIWVGQNGLLSTPAVSAVVRERVGADGFKENGAFILTASHNPGGPNEDFGIKYNMENGGPTPKGVTDKIFENTKTIKEYFIDEGLPDISLQLVFHPFQALMANSMLMFLTQQAAM
;
A
#
# COMPACT_ATOMS: atom_id res chain seq x y z
N GLU A 1 -19.19 -4.70 10.75
CA GLU A 1 -18.30 -4.74 11.92
C GLU A 1 -17.41 -3.50 12.00
N PRO A 2 -17.42 -2.75 13.12
CA PRO A 2 -16.48 -1.65 13.35
C PRO A 2 -15.03 -2.15 13.29
N TYR A 3 -14.13 -1.33 12.75
CA TYR A 3 -12.68 -1.59 12.70
C TYR A 3 -12.21 -2.87 11.99
N TYR A 4 -13.08 -3.59 11.27
CA TYR A 4 -12.70 -4.83 10.59
C TYR A 4 -11.47 -4.67 9.69
N LEU A 5 -11.45 -3.61 8.86
CA LEU A 5 -10.34 -3.30 7.97
C LEU A 5 -9.04 -3.04 8.76
N HIS A 6 -9.11 -2.21 9.79
CA HIS A 6 -7.97 -1.85 10.63
C HIS A 6 -7.38 -3.10 11.30
N ASN A 7 -8.25 -3.92 11.89
CA ASN A 7 -7.84 -5.14 12.56
C ASN A 7 -7.18 -6.12 11.61
N PHE A 8 -7.72 -6.31 10.40
CA PHE A 8 -7.12 -7.19 9.39
C PHE A 8 -5.74 -6.68 8.94
N VAL A 9 -5.61 -5.39 8.63
CA VAL A 9 -4.36 -4.78 8.17
C VAL A 9 -3.28 -4.88 9.26
N GLN A 10 -3.59 -4.46 10.49
CA GLN A 10 -2.63 -4.55 11.58
C GLN A 10 -2.30 -5.99 11.93
N SER A 11 -3.27 -6.91 11.91
CA SER A 11 -3.01 -8.33 12.17
C SER A 11 -2.15 -8.97 11.09
N THR A 12 -2.23 -8.46 9.84
CA THR A 12 -1.32 -8.79 8.75
C THR A 12 0.10 -8.35 9.06
N PHE A 13 0.29 -7.10 9.49
CA PHE A 13 1.63 -6.63 9.91
C PHE A 13 2.18 -7.39 11.11
N ASN A 14 1.34 -7.68 12.11
CA ASN A 14 1.73 -8.46 13.30
C ASN A 14 2.10 -9.92 12.97
N ALA A 15 1.74 -10.43 11.80
CA ALA A 15 2.14 -11.77 11.35
C ALA A 15 3.57 -11.80 10.79
N PHE A 16 4.18 -10.63 10.57
CA PHE A 16 5.54 -10.44 10.10
C PHE A 16 6.42 -9.83 11.22
N SER A 17 7.75 -9.93 11.09
CA SER A 17 8.63 -9.18 11.98
C SER A 17 8.55 -7.69 11.67
N ALA A 18 8.73 -6.84 12.69
CA ALA A 18 8.78 -5.38 12.49
C ALA A 18 9.85 -5.00 11.45
N GLU A 19 10.98 -5.70 11.43
CA GLU A 19 12.04 -5.53 10.44
C GLU A 19 11.62 -5.88 9.00
N LYS A 20 10.70 -6.83 8.80
CA LYS A 20 10.18 -7.17 7.47
C LYS A 20 9.27 -6.06 6.92
N ILE A 21 8.57 -5.34 7.80
CA ILE A 21 7.72 -4.21 7.39
C ILE A 21 8.54 -2.92 7.25
N LYS A 22 9.46 -2.68 8.19
CA LYS A 22 10.30 -1.49 8.19
C LYS A 22 11.14 -1.44 6.92
N GLY A 23 11.01 -0.35 6.17
CA GLY A 23 11.76 -0.19 4.92
C GLY A 23 11.16 -0.92 3.71
N SER A 24 10.07 -1.66 3.88
CA SER A 24 9.40 -2.39 2.80
C SER A 24 8.71 -1.45 1.80
N ILE A 25 8.47 -1.99 0.61
CA ILE A 25 7.61 -1.36 -0.41
C ILE A 25 6.40 -2.26 -0.58
N LEU A 26 5.18 -1.72 -0.38
CA LEU A 26 3.94 -2.50 -0.50
C LEU A 26 3.04 -1.95 -1.59
N VAL A 27 2.26 -2.84 -2.23
CA VAL A 27 1.22 -2.45 -3.18
C VAL A 27 -0.15 -2.42 -2.48
N VAL A 28 -0.97 -1.41 -2.74
CA VAL A 28 -2.34 -1.33 -2.24
C VAL A 28 -3.24 -0.93 -3.40
N SER A 29 -4.15 -1.81 -3.84
CA SER A 29 -5.09 -1.54 -4.95
C SER A 29 -6.23 -2.54 -4.95
N GLY A 30 -7.22 -2.36 -5.84
CA GLY A 30 -8.32 -3.29 -5.95
C GLY A 30 -9.10 -3.24 -7.25
N ASP A 31 -10.26 -3.90 -7.24
CA ASP A 31 -11.19 -3.99 -8.37
C ASP A 31 -12.13 -2.78 -8.51
N GLY A 32 -12.03 -1.80 -7.61
CA GLY A 32 -12.79 -0.55 -7.68
C GLY A 32 -14.21 -0.62 -7.11
N ARG A 33 -14.57 -1.70 -6.41
CA ARG A 33 -15.86 -1.81 -5.71
C ARG A 33 -16.09 -0.69 -4.71
N TYR A 34 -17.34 -0.52 -4.30
CA TYR A 34 -17.73 0.43 -3.26
C TYR A 34 -16.79 0.35 -2.04
N TYR A 35 -16.52 1.49 -1.40
CA TYR A 35 -15.59 1.66 -0.28
C TYR A 35 -14.08 1.49 -0.60
N SER A 36 -13.68 1.05 -1.81
CA SER A 36 -12.26 0.80 -2.11
C SER A 36 -11.36 2.04 -1.96
N LYS A 37 -11.83 3.23 -2.34
CA LYS A 37 -11.02 4.45 -2.26
C LYS A 37 -10.71 4.82 -0.81
N ASP A 38 -11.72 4.78 0.05
CA ASP A 38 -11.58 5.10 1.47
C ASP A 38 -10.71 4.04 2.16
N ALA A 39 -10.92 2.76 1.85
CA ALA A 39 -10.10 1.67 2.35
C ALA A 39 -8.63 1.79 1.93
N ILE A 40 -8.34 2.24 0.71
CA ILE A 40 -6.96 2.51 0.27
C ILE A 40 -6.31 3.59 1.14
N GLN A 41 -7.00 4.70 1.44
CA GLN A 41 -6.44 5.76 2.30
C GLN A 41 -6.14 5.23 3.70
N ILE A 42 -7.06 4.45 4.30
CA ILE A 42 -6.85 3.81 5.60
C ILE A 42 -5.61 2.91 5.57
N ILE A 43 -5.51 2.03 4.57
CA ILE A 43 -4.36 1.11 4.46
C ILE A 43 -3.06 1.90 4.27
N ILE A 44 -3.07 3.00 3.50
CA ILE A 44 -1.88 3.86 3.31
C ILE A 44 -1.40 4.39 4.66
N LYS A 45 -2.29 5.02 5.45
CA LYS A 45 -1.97 5.60 6.75
C LYS A 45 -1.47 4.56 7.75
N MET A 46 -2.07 3.37 7.74
CA MET A 46 -1.62 2.26 8.59
C MET A 46 -0.28 1.69 8.13
N THR A 47 -0.04 1.60 6.82
CA THR A 47 1.21 1.10 6.26
C THR A 47 2.38 2.04 6.57
N ASP A 48 2.14 3.35 6.49
CA ASP A 48 3.10 4.38 6.90
C ASP A 48 3.41 4.29 8.40
N ALA A 49 2.38 4.25 9.26
CA ALA A 49 2.55 4.13 10.71
C ALA A 49 3.27 2.84 11.16
N ASN A 50 3.19 1.76 10.36
CA ASN A 50 3.92 0.51 10.61
C ASN A 50 5.35 0.52 10.02
N GLY A 51 5.78 1.61 9.39
CA GLY A 51 7.17 1.88 9.00
C GLY A 51 7.57 1.43 7.59
N ALA A 52 6.61 1.13 6.71
CA ALA A 52 6.93 0.89 5.31
C ALA A 52 7.55 2.15 4.68
N ARG A 53 8.52 1.97 3.79
CA ARG A 53 9.23 3.09 3.14
C ARG A 53 8.44 3.69 1.98
N ARG A 54 7.67 2.87 1.28
CA ARG A 54 6.94 3.30 0.07
C ARG A 54 5.70 2.46 -0.14
N ILE A 55 4.66 3.11 -0.66
CA ILE A 55 3.43 2.45 -1.06
C ILE A 55 3.21 2.71 -2.55
N TRP A 56 2.92 1.66 -3.31
CA TRP A 56 2.52 1.76 -4.70
C TRP A 56 1.02 1.52 -4.83
N VAL A 57 0.36 2.46 -5.49
CA VAL A 57 -1.07 2.41 -5.72
C VAL A 57 -1.33 2.49 -7.21
N GLY A 58 -2.20 1.62 -7.72
CA GLY A 58 -2.69 1.70 -9.09
C GLY A 58 -3.41 3.02 -9.33
N GLN A 59 -3.40 3.48 -10.58
CA GLN A 59 -4.14 4.67 -10.96
C GLN A 59 -5.62 4.50 -10.60
N ASN A 60 -6.20 5.52 -9.96
CA ASN A 60 -7.54 5.55 -9.39
C ASN A 60 -7.79 4.48 -8.31
N GLY A 61 -6.73 3.87 -7.75
CA GLY A 61 -6.80 2.74 -6.84
C GLY A 61 -7.00 1.38 -7.53
N LEU A 62 -6.88 1.33 -8.85
CA LEU A 62 -7.27 0.16 -9.65
C LEU A 62 -6.08 -0.68 -10.06
N LEU A 63 -6.10 -1.96 -9.66
CA LEU A 63 -5.30 -3.03 -10.24
C LEU A 63 -6.09 -4.32 -10.11
N SER A 64 -6.26 -5.06 -11.21
CA SER A 64 -6.81 -6.41 -11.14
C SER A 64 -5.89 -7.32 -10.32
N THR A 65 -6.41 -8.41 -9.74
CA THR A 65 -5.56 -9.36 -8.99
C THR A 65 -4.38 -9.88 -9.82
N PRO A 66 -4.54 -10.25 -11.12
CA PRO A 66 -3.40 -10.59 -11.97
C PRO A 66 -2.40 -9.45 -12.16
N ALA A 67 -2.87 -8.20 -12.30
CA ALA A 67 -2.00 -7.04 -12.44
C ALA A 67 -1.19 -6.76 -11.16
N VAL A 68 -1.81 -6.91 -9.98
CA VAL A 68 -1.08 -6.82 -8.70
C VAL A 68 0.01 -7.90 -8.63
N SER A 69 -0.30 -9.15 -8.99
CA SER A 69 0.67 -10.23 -8.99
C SER A 69 1.85 -9.95 -9.94
N ALA A 70 1.55 -9.44 -11.15
CA ALA A 70 2.58 -9.06 -12.11
C ALA A 70 3.44 -7.89 -11.62
N VAL A 71 2.82 -6.88 -11.01
CA VAL A 71 3.54 -5.76 -10.39
C VAL A 71 4.52 -6.30 -9.36
N VAL A 72 4.05 -7.11 -8.39
CA VAL A 72 4.85 -7.64 -7.27
C VAL A 72 6.04 -8.50 -7.71
N ARG A 73 5.95 -9.13 -8.88
CA ARG A 73 7.01 -10.01 -9.38
C ARG A 73 8.04 -9.27 -10.21
N GLU A 74 7.55 -8.41 -11.10
CA GLU A 74 8.31 -7.94 -12.26
C GLU A 74 8.67 -6.46 -12.18
N ARG A 75 7.92 -5.64 -11.45
CA ARG A 75 8.18 -4.20 -11.41
C ARG A 75 9.45 -3.94 -10.58
N VAL A 76 10.24 -2.98 -11.07
CA VAL A 76 11.40 -2.45 -10.35
C VAL A 76 11.21 -0.95 -10.29
N GLY A 77 11.32 -0.38 -9.09
CA GLY A 77 11.27 1.06 -8.89
C GLY A 77 12.41 1.78 -9.61
N ALA A 78 12.26 3.08 -9.85
CA ALA A 78 13.33 3.89 -10.46
C ALA A 78 14.63 3.89 -9.64
N ASP A 79 14.54 3.56 -8.34
CA ASP A 79 15.65 3.41 -7.40
C ASP A 79 16.16 1.96 -7.28
N GLY A 80 15.71 1.05 -8.16
CA GLY A 80 16.17 -0.34 -8.21
C GLY A 80 15.53 -1.28 -7.20
N PHE A 81 14.64 -0.78 -6.33
CA PHE A 81 13.97 -1.62 -5.33
C PHE A 81 12.72 -2.31 -5.87
N LYS A 82 12.47 -3.50 -5.32
CA LYS A 82 11.23 -4.26 -5.49
C LYS A 82 10.39 -4.23 -4.21
N GLU A 83 9.13 -4.49 -4.40
CA GLU A 83 8.05 -4.61 -3.44
C GLU A 83 8.03 -5.98 -2.76
N ASN A 84 7.43 -5.99 -1.57
CA ASN A 84 7.52 -7.09 -0.61
C ASN A 84 6.18 -7.79 -0.38
N GLY A 85 5.12 -7.31 -1.03
CA GLY A 85 3.77 -7.86 -0.94
C GLY A 85 2.71 -6.84 -1.31
N ALA A 86 1.45 -7.25 -1.21
CA ALA A 86 0.33 -6.43 -1.64
C ALA A 86 -0.96 -6.67 -0.86
N PHE A 87 -1.64 -5.59 -0.49
CA PHE A 87 -3.06 -5.63 -0.14
C PHE A 87 -3.91 -5.47 -1.39
N ILE A 88 -4.87 -6.38 -1.57
CA ILE A 88 -5.79 -6.42 -2.71
C ILE A 88 -7.22 -6.29 -2.20
N LEU A 89 -7.90 -5.21 -2.60
CA LEU A 89 -9.31 -4.97 -2.29
C LEU A 89 -10.20 -5.62 -3.35
N THR A 90 -10.82 -6.74 -2.98
CA THR A 90 -11.72 -7.49 -3.84
C THR A 90 -12.46 -8.56 -3.04
N ALA A 91 -13.71 -8.82 -3.39
CA ALA A 91 -14.45 -10.02 -2.97
C ALA A 91 -14.50 -11.07 -4.10
N SER A 92 -13.53 -11.02 -5.01
CA SER A 92 -13.41 -11.94 -6.15
C SER A 92 -14.63 -11.89 -7.08
N HIS A 93 -15.54 -12.87 -6.97
CA HIS A 93 -16.72 -13.00 -7.81
C HIS A 93 -18.00 -12.49 -7.12
N ASN A 94 -17.93 -12.13 -5.84
CA ASN A 94 -19.09 -11.64 -5.11
C ASN A 94 -19.43 -10.21 -5.58
N PRO A 95 -20.73 -9.88 -5.68
CA PRO A 95 -21.18 -8.54 -6.04
C PRO A 95 -20.53 -7.45 -5.18
N GLY A 96 -20.44 -6.25 -5.72
CA GLY A 96 -19.92 -5.07 -5.02
C GLY A 96 -20.94 -3.95 -5.04
N GLY A 97 -20.99 -3.17 -3.96
CA GLY A 97 -22.01 -2.15 -3.76
C GLY A 97 -22.14 -1.74 -2.28
N PRO A 98 -22.92 -0.70 -1.97
CA PRO A 98 -23.08 -0.21 -0.60
C PRO A 98 -23.62 -1.24 0.39
N ASN A 99 -24.41 -2.20 -0.10
CA ASN A 99 -25.03 -3.28 0.67
C ASN A 99 -24.52 -4.67 0.26
N GLU A 100 -23.43 -4.73 -0.51
CA GLU A 100 -22.85 -5.97 -1.03
C GLU A 100 -21.46 -6.19 -0.42
N ASP A 101 -20.76 -7.23 -0.87
CA ASP A 101 -19.52 -7.65 -0.27
C ASP A 101 -18.35 -6.70 -0.53
N PHE A 102 -17.59 -6.48 0.54
CA PHE A 102 -16.25 -5.91 0.51
C PHE A 102 -15.26 -6.96 1.02
N GLY A 103 -14.14 -7.12 0.31
CA GLY A 103 -13.12 -8.10 0.65
C GLY A 103 -11.72 -7.50 0.58
N ILE A 104 -10.84 -8.00 1.42
CA ILE A 104 -9.42 -7.68 1.43
C ILE A 104 -8.62 -8.98 1.54
N LYS A 105 -7.50 -9.07 0.83
CA LYS A 105 -6.52 -10.15 0.96
C LYS A 105 -5.10 -9.61 0.84
N TYR A 106 -4.14 -10.41 1.30
CA TYR A 106 -2.72 -10.13 1.18
C TYR A 106 -2.05 -11.14 0.22
N ASN A 107 -1.17 -10.65 -0.64
CA ASN A 107 -0.26 -11.44 -1.46
C ASN A 107 1.19 -11.23 -1.00
N MET A 108 2.00 -12.28 -1.07
CA MET A 108 3.41 -12.26 -0.64
C MET A 108 4.34 -11.72 -1.74
N GLU A 109 5.62 -11.57 -1.40
CA GLU A 109 6.70 -11.10 -2.29
C GLU A 109 6.88 -11.92 -3.59
N ASN A 110 6.35 -13.14 -3.67
CA ASN A 110 6.35 -13.94 -4.91
C ASN A 110 5.16 -13.59 -5.84
N GLY A 111 4.35 -12.60 -5.48
CA GLY A 111 3.13 -12.19 -6.17
C GLY A 111 1.95 -13.14 -6.00
N GLY A 112 2.13 -14.24 -5.27
CA GLY A 112 1.13 -15.28 -5.03
C GLY A 112 0.29 -15.03 -3.78
N PRO A 113 -0.76 -15.84 -3.57
CA PRO A 113 -1.58 -15.77 -2.37
C PRO A 113 -0.75 -16.10 -1.12
N THR A 114 -1.17 -15.53 0.01
CA THR A 114 -0.52 -15.79 1.31
C THR A 114 -0.60 -17.29 1.68
N PRO A 115 0.54 -17.94 2.00
CA PRO A 115 0.55 -19.34 2.43
C PRO A 115 -0.27 -19.56 3.70
N LYS A 116 -0.85 -20.77 3.84
CA LYS A 116 -1.73 -21.12 4.97
C LYS A 116 -1.12 -20.79 6.34
N GLY A 117 0.15 -21.10 6.55
CA GLY A 117 0.81 -20.84 7.84
C GLY A 117 0.91 -19.35 8.19
N VAL A 118 0.91 -18.46 7.20
CA VAL A 118 0.86 -17.00 7.44
C VAL A 118 -0.59 -16.56 7.60
N THR A 119 -1.54 -17.03 6.79
CA THR A 119 -2.96 -16.68 6.98
C THR A 119 -3.50 -17.12 8.34
N ASP A 120 -3.06 -18.28 8.85
CA ASP A 120 -3.43 -18.75 10.18
C ASP A 120 -2.89 -17.80 11.27
N LYS A 121 -1.64 -17.32 11.14
CA LYS A 121 -1.07 -16.32 12.06
C LYS A 121 -1.84 -15.01 12.02
N ILE A 122 -2.21 -14.53 10.83
CA ILE A 122 -3.04 -13.34 10.67
C ILE A 122 -4.37 -13.54 11.42
N PHE A 123 -5.03 -14.68 11.20
CA PHE A 123 -6.28 -15.00 11.88
C PHE A 123 -6.15 -15.04 13.40
N GLU A 124 -5.13 -15.70 13.95
CA GLU A 124 -4.90 -15.72 15.40
C GLU A 124 -4.61 -14.32 15.96
N ASN A 125 -3.88 -13.48 15.22
CA ASN A 125 -3.68 -12.08 15.58
C ASN A 125 -5.00 -11.30 15.61
N THR A 126 -5.93 -11.52 14.67
CA THR A 126 -7.23 -10.83 14.69
C THR A 126 -8.08 -11.14 15.93
N LYS A 127 -7.88 -12.30 16.56
CA LYS A 127 -8.60 -12.67 17.80
C LYS A 127 -8.05 -11.99 19.04
N THR A 128 -6.78 -11.56 18.99
CA THR A 128 -6.02 -11.11 20.16
C THR A 128 -5.56 -9.66 20.08
N ILE A 129 -5.68 -9.03 18.90
CA ILE A 129 -5.32 -7.64 18.65
C ILE A 129 -6.07 -6.69 19.61
N LYS A 130 -5.31 -5.74 20.16
CA LYS A 130 -5.83 -4.72 21.11
C LYS A 130 -5.65 -3.29 20.61
N GLU A 131 -4.74 -3.09 19.66
CA GLU A 131 -4.39 -1.78 19.11
C GLU A 131 -3.99 -1.93 17.64
N TYR A 132 -4.10 -0.82 16.92
CA TYR A 132 -3.55 -0.67 15.58
C TYR A 132 -2.86 0.67 15.45
N PHE A 133 -1.90 0.76 14.54
CA PHE A 133 -1.17 1.98 14.26
C PHE A 133 -1.70 2.62 12.98
N ILE A 134 -1.97 3.92 13.06
CA ILE A 134 -2.44 4.74 11.92
C ILE A 134 -1.83 6.13 12.04
N ASP A 135 -1.33 6.68 10.93
CA ASP A 135 -0.86 8.06 10.88
C ASP A 135 -2.02 9.00 10.57
N GLU A 136 -2.63 9.56 11.62
CA GLU A 136 -3.69 10.57 11.52
C GLU A 136 -3.19 11.90 10.94
N GLY A 137 -1.88 12.15 10.98
CA GLY A 137 -1.27 13.35 10.42
C GLY A 137 -1.07 13.29 8.91
N LEU A 138 -1.11 12.09 8.32
CA LEU A 138 -0.94 11.90 6.88
C LEU A 138 -2.25 12.28 6.14
N PRO A 139 -2.24 13.33 5.29
CA PRO A 139 -3.42 13.68 4.50
C PRO A 139 -3.70 12.63 3.44
N ASP A 140 -4.96 12.52 3.04
CA ASP A 140 -5.36 11.66 1.93
C ASP A 140 -4.61 12.06 0.65
N ILE A 141 -4.09 11.05 -0.06
CA ILE A 141 -3.38 11.29 -1.32
C ILE A 141 -4.33 11.19 -2.51
N SER A 142 -4.10 11.99 -3.55
CA SER A 142 -4.82 11.82 -4.81
C SER A 142 -4.49 10.46 -5.42
N LEU A 143 -5.53 9.65 -5.65
CA LEU A 143 -5.40 8.39 -6.38
C LEU A 143 -5.39 8.60 -7.90
N GLN A 144 -5.66 9.80 -8.38
CA GLN A 144 -5.66 10.09 -9.81
C GLN A 144 -4.24 10.33 -10.30
N LEU A 145 -3.97 9.94 -11.54
CA LEU A 145 -2.75 10.35 -12.21
C LEU A 145 -2.85 11.85 -12.50
N VAL A 146 -2.11 12.67 -11.75
CA VAL A 146 -2.00 14.08 -12.06
C VAL A 146 -0.98 14.22 -13.19
N PHE A 147 -1.45 14.13 -14.44
CA PHE A 147 -0.66 14.59 -15.57
C PHE A 147 -0.56 16.13 -15.42
N HIS A 148 0.63 16.63 -15.11
CA HIS A 148 0.96 18.00 -15.51
C HIS A 148 1.45 17.89 -16.96
N PRO A 149 0.60 18.16 -17.97
CA PRO A 149 1.12 18.26 -19.33
C PRO A 149 2.17 19.37 -19.33
N PHE A 150 3.41 19.02 -19.70
CA PHE A 150 4.50 19.92 -20.08
C PHE A 150 4.27 21.41 -19.75
N GLN A 151 4.43 21.77 -18.48
CA GLN A 151 4.79 23.15 -18.13
C GLN A 151 6.12 23.07 -17.43
N ALA A 152 7.12 23.59 -18.15
CA ALA A 152 8.45 23.82 -17.66
C ALA A 152 8.41 24.57 -16.33
N LEU A 153 8.64 23.86 -15.21
CA LEU A 153 9.24 24.45 -14.02
C LEU A 153 10.76 24.37 -14.17
N MET A 154 11.25 25.03 -15.22
CA MET A 154 12.58 25.63 -15.23
C MET A 154 12.38 27.10 -14.88
N ALA A 155 11.93 27.40 -13.66
CA ALA A 155 11.98 28.75 -13.09
C ALA A 155 11.63 28.68 -11.61
N ASN A 156 12.60 29.09 -10.77
CA ASN A 156 12.50 29.32 -9.33
C ASN A 156 12.27 28.04 -8.51
N SER A 157 13.18 27.50 -7.73
CA SER A 157 14.19 28.16 -6.90
C SER A 157 14.92 27.08 -6.10
N MET A 158 16.04 26.53 -6.58
CA MET A 158 17.00 25.74 -5.77
C MET A 158 18.19 25.26 -6.63
N LEU A 159 18.99 26.18 -7.18
CA LEU A 159 20.38 25.86 -7.55
C LEU A 159 21.25 27.14 -7.64
N MET A 160 21.06 28.07 -6.71
CA MET A 160 22.17 28.86 -6.18
C MET A 160 22.54 28.17 -4.87
N PHE A 161 23.84 28.03 -4.58
CA PHE A 161 24.45 27.21 -3.52
C PHE A 161 24.65 25.74 -3.90
N LEU A 162 25.75 25.45 -4.60
CA LEU A 162 26.87 24.66 -4.07
C LEU A 162 27.90 24.35 -5.18
N THR A 163 28.74 25.33 -5.50
CA THR A 163 30.13 25.08 -5.94
C THR A 163 31.05 26.15 -5.34
N GLN A 164 31.06 26.23 -4.01
CA GLN A 164 32.24 26.69 -3.29
C GLN A 164 33.09 25.46 -2.99
N GLN A 165 33.90 25.03 -3.96
CA GLN A 165 35.11 24.24 -3.75
C GLN A 165 35.93 24.21 -5.04
N ALA A 166 36.80 25.21 -5.18
CA ALA A 166 38.08 25.11 -5.88
C ALA A 166 38.89 26.36 -5.51
N ALA A 167 39.41 26.36 -4.28
CA ALA A 167 40.58 27.14 -3.92
C ALA A 167 41.69 26.13 -3.62
N MET A 168 42.56 25.92 -4.60
CA MET A 168 44.02 25.79 -4.50
C MET A 168 44.59 25.93 -5.91
#